data_AF-A0A420T683-F1
#
_entry.id   AF-A0A420T683-F1
#
_cell.length_a   1.000
_cell.length_b   1.000
_cell.length_c   1.000
_cell.angle_alpha   90.00
_cell.angle_beta   90.00
_cell.angle_gamma   90.00
#
_symmetry.space_group_name_H-M   'P 1'
#
loop_
_entity.id
_entity.type
_entity.pdbx_description
1 polymer ?
#
loop_
_entity_poly.entity_id
_entity_poly.type
_entity_poly.pdbx_seq_one_letter_code
_entity_poly.pdbx_strand_id
1 'polypeptide(L)'
;MFSSAFKSISATNITGNYSISSAPTSTAGPWKIFDAKKKSTGKPYSVFVFDRKSLDSHGSSLGRSGAASFKKTVEEVVERLKKEASSLAKLRHPNILELVEPVEETRGGGLQFVTESVTASLSSLLQEKDEQERAGGPGGRSSRYVTEDADGTKRRRELEIDELEIQKGLLQVSKALEFLHENAGIVHGNLTPDAVLINAKACPPKPIMRTRLTYHSPIGRLVD
;
A
#
# COMPACT_ATOMS: atom_id res chain seq x y z
N MET A 1 21.60 -14.03 4.94
CA MET A 1 20.92 -15.14 4.22
C MET A 1 19.40 -14.90 4.30
N PHE A 2 18.80 -14.18 3.35
CA PHE A 2 17.35 -13.97 3.29
C PHE A 2 16.90 -14.15 1.83
N SER A 3 16.54 -15.39 1.46
CA SER A 3 16.05 -15.75 0.12
C SER A 3 14.91 -16.77 0.21
N SER A 4 13.93 -16.48 1.08
CA SER A 4 12.78 -17.38 1.29
C SER A 4 11.41 -16.74 1.09
N ALA A 5 11.31 -15.45 0.76
CA ALA A 5 10.01 -14.83 0.47
C ALA A 5 9.46 -15.14 -0.94
N PHE A 6 10.32 -15.54 -1.89
CA PHE A 6 9.93 -15.73 -3.30
C PHE A 6 9.60 -17.18 -3.69
N LYS A 7 9.88 -18.17 -2.83
CA LYS A 7 9.63 -19.59 -3.17
C LYS A 7 8.16 -20.02 -3.05
N SER A 8 7.26 -19.16 -2.56
CA SER A 8 5.85 -19.51 -2.42
C SER A 8 4.94 -18.97 -3.54
N ILE A 9 5.48 -18.22 -4.51
CA ILE A 9 4.62 -17.67 -5.55
C ILE A 9 4.45 -18.72 -6.65
N SER A 10 3.37 -19.48 -6.56
CA SER A 10 2.87 -20.26 -7.71
C SER A 10 2.58 -19.30 -8.87
N ALA A 11 2.68 -19.78 -10.11
CA ALA A 11 2.45 -18.95 -11.30
C ALA A 11 1.01 -18.41 -11.29
N THR A 12 0.85 -17.14 -10.94
CA THR A 12 -0.39 -16.40 -11.12
C THR A 12 -0.27 -15.55 -12.37
N ASN A 13 -1.35 -14.94 -12.84
CA ASN A 13 -1.27 -14.05 -14.00
C ASN A 13 -0.26 -12.94 -13.75
N ILE A 14 -0.26 -12.39 -12.52
CA ILE A 14 0.65 -11.33 -12.10
C ILE A 14 2.11 -11.77 -12.17
N THR A 15 2.50 -12.92 -11.62
CA THR A 15 3.91 -13.36 -11.70
C THR A 15 4.35 -13.85 -13.08
N GLY A 16 3.39 -14.28 -13.91
CA GLY A 16 3.60 -14.53 -15.33
C GLY A 16 3.94 -13.25 -16.11
N ASN A 17 3.21 -12.16 -15.86
CA ASN A 17 3.26 -10.95 -16.69
C ASN A 17 4.12 -9.81 -16.14
N TYR A 18 4.53 -9.85 -14.87
CA TYR A 18 5.28 -8.78 -14.21
C TYR A 18 6.60 -9.29 -13.62
N SER A 19 7.65 -8.48 -13.71
CA SER A 19 8.87 -8.65 -12.93
C SER A 19 8.73 -7.83 -11.64
N ILE A 20 8.73 -8.50 -10.48
CA ILE A 20 8.48 -7.92 -9.17
C ILE A 20 9.81 -7.78 -8.42
N SER A 21 10.02 -6.69 -7.69
CA SER A 21 11.20 -6.47 -6.85
C SER A 21 11.34 -7.54 -5.76
N SER A 22 12.59 -7.77 -5.34
CA SER A 22 12.91 -8.75 -4.29
C SER A 22 12.66 -8.24 -2.87
N ALA A 23 12.44 -6.94 -2.69
CA ALA A 23 12.13 -6.34 -1.40
C ALA A 23 10.90 -5.44 -1.55
N PRO A 24 10.05 -5.34 -0.53
CA PRO A 24 8.96 -4.38 -0.52
C PRO A 24 9.55 -2.97 -0.50
N THR A 25 8.98 -2.08 -1.30
CA THR A 25 9.34 -0.66 -1.37
C THR A 25 8.62 0.16 -0.30
N SER A 26 7.45 -0.29 0.15
CA SER A 26 6.64 0.37 1.20
C SER A 26 5.60 -0.61 1.76
N THR A 27 4.89 -0.20 2.81
CA THR A 27 3.74 -0.91 3.39
C THR A 27 2.54 0.03 3.53
N ALA A 28 1.33 -0.49 3.37
CA ALA A 28 0.09 0.25 3.60
C ALA A 28 -0.87 -0.66 4.39
N GLY A 29 -0.90 -0.49 5.71
CA GLY A 29 -1.59 -1.40 6.62
C GLY A 29 -1.14 -2.86 6.40
N PRO A 30 -2.05 -3.80 6.09
CA PRO A 30 -1.70 -5.21 5.88
C PRO A 30 -0.99 -5.48 4.54
N TRP A 31 -0.93 -4.51 3.63
CA TRP A 31 -0.37 -4.68 2.30
C TRP A 31 1.13 -4.35 2.29
N LYS A 32 1.93 -5.29 1.76
CA LYS A 32 3.30 -5.01 1.32
C LYS A 32 3.27 -4.57 -0.13
N ILE A 33 3.96 -3.48 -0.44
CA ILE A 33 3.98 -2.88 -1.78
C ILE A 33 5.34 -3.18 -2.40
N PHE A 34 5.34 -3.78 -3.59
CA PHE A 34 6.53 -4.09 -4.36
C PHE A 34 6.53 -3.32 -5.67
N ASP A 35 7.70 -2.81 -6.05
CA ASP A 35 7.88 -2.28 -7.39
C ASP A 35 7.79 -3.40 -8.42
N ALA A 36 7.12 -3.13 -9.53
CA ALA A 36 6.98 -4.07 -10.62
C ALA A 36 7.11 -3.40 -11.98
N LYS A 37 7.53 -4.18 -12.97
CA LYS A 37 7.51 -3.78 -14.38
C LYS A 37 6.75 -4.82 -15.18
N LYS A 38 5.83 -4.38 -16.04
CA LYS A 38 5.11 -5.29 -16.94
C LYS A 38 6.08 -5.80 -18.00
N LYS A 39 6.27 -7.11 -18.12
CA LYS A 39 7.29 -7.73 -18.98
C LYS A 39 7.11 -7.36 -20.45
N SER A 40 5.88 -7.21 -20.91
CA SER A 40 5.57 -6.89 -22.31
C SER A 40 5.86 -5.43 -22.69
N THR A 41 5.71 -4.48 -21.77
CA THR A 41 5.82 -3.04 -22.08
C THR A 41 6.95 -2.32 -21.34
N GLY A 42 7.55 -2.94 -20.32
CA GLY A 42 8.52 -2.32 -19.42
C GLY A 42 7.94 -1.24 -18.50
N LYS A 43 6.65 -0.91 -18.62
CA LYS A 43 6.01 0.17 -17.86
C LYS A 43 6.00 -0.15 -16.35
N PRO A 44 6.30 0.83 -15.47
CA PRO A 44 6.32 0.62 -14.02
C PRO A 44 4.91 0.55 -13.44
N TYR A 45 4.75 -0.31 -12.44
CA TYR A 45 3.55 -0.58 -11.67
C TYR A 45 3.92 -0.95 -10.23
N SER A 46 2.93 -1.05 -9.35
CA SER A 46 3.13 -1.55 -7.99
C SER A 46 2.23 -2.75 -7.73
N VAL A 47 2.81 -3.80 -7.16
CA VAL A 47 2.11 -5.01 -6.73
C VAL A 47 1.86 -4.94 -5.24
N PHE A 48 0.60 -5.03 -4.85
CA PHE A 48 0.19 -5.11 -3.46
C PHE A 48 0.08 -6.58 -3.10
N VAL A 49 0.72 -7.00 -2.02
CA VAL A 49 0.75 -8.39 -1.55
C VAL A 49 0.38 -8.43 -0.07
N PHE A 50 -0.63 -9.24 0.24
CA PHE A 50 -1.01 -9.58 1.60
C PHE A 50 -0.70 -11.07 1.84
N ASP A 51 0.07 -11.37 2.89
CA ASP A 51 0.37 -12.74 3.30
C ASP A 51 -0.53 -13.12 4.49
N ARG A 52 -1.42 -14.10 4.30
CA ARG A 52 -2.32 -14.58 5.36
C ARG A 52 -1.56 -15.02 6.61
N LYS A 53 -0.36 -15.57 6.47
CA LYS A 53 0.47 -16.01 7.61
C LYS A 53 0.84 -14.87 8.56
N SER A 54 0.80 -13.62 8.08
CA SER A 54 1.01 -12.45 8.94
C SER A 54 -0.06 -12.31 10.02
N LEU A 55 -1.26 -12.88 9.84
CA LEU A 55 -2.32 -12.89 10.83
C LEU A 55 -2.21 -14.09 11.80
N ASP A 56 -1.58 -15.19 11.38
CA ASP A 56 -1.58 -16.45 12.13
C ASP A 56 -0.72 -16.41 13.42
N SER A 57 0.17 -15.42 13.60
CA SER A 57 1.07 -15.36 14.76
C SER A 57 0.35 -15.21 16.11
N HIS A 58 -0.93 -14.83 16.10
CA HIS A 58 -1.74 -14.60 17.31
C HIS A 58 -2.64 -15.79 17.68
N GLY A 59 -2.85 -16.75 16.78
CA GLY A 59 -3.77 -17.88 16.99
C GLY A 59 -3.17 -19.05 17.78
N SER A 60 -1.86 -19.21 17.76
CA SER A 60 -1.12 -20.32 18.38
C SER A 60 -1.06 -20.27 19.91
N SER A 61 -1.40 -19.13 20.52
CA SER A 61 -1.49 -18.95 21.98
C SER A 61 -2.89 -19.24 22.55
N LEU A 62 -3.88 -19.53 21.71
CA LEU A 62 -5.27 -19.69 22.12
C LEU A 62 -5.65 -21.16 22.30
N GLY A 63 -6.46 -21.46 23.33
CA GLY A 63 -7.01 -22.80 23.55
C GLY A 63 -7.87 -23.30 22.38
N ARG A 64 -8.21 -24.59 22.38
CA ARG A 64 -8.87 -25.29 21.25
C ARG A 64 -10.18 -24.64 20.77
N SER A 65 -10.94 -24.02 21.66
CA SER A 65 -12.16 -23.25 21.35
C SER A 65 -11.88 -21.86 20.76
N GLY A 66 -10.81 -21.19 21.20
CA GLY A 66 -10.36 -19.90 20.68
C GLY A 66 -9.69 -20.01 19.30
N ALA A 67 -9.09 -21.15 18.98
CA ALA A 67 -8.47 -21.38 17.68
C ALA A 67 -9.49 -21.41 16.52
N ALA A 68 -10.68 -21.99 16.74
CA ALA A 68 -11.72 -22.07 15.71
C ALA A 68 -12.38 -20.72 15.45
N SER A 69 -12.68 -19.95 16.50
CA SER A 69 -13.21 -18.58 16.36
C SER A 69 -12.17 -17.65 15.73
N PHE A 70 -10.91 -17.75 16.12
CA PHE A 70 -9.82 -16.98 15.53
C PHE A 70 -9.67 -17.27 14.03
N LYS A 71 -9.70 -18.54 13.62
CA LYS A 71 -9.66 -18.91 12.20
C LYS A 71 -10.82 -18.28 11.42
N LYS A 72 -12.03 -18.28 11.97
CA LYS A 72 -13.19 -17.62 11.37
C LYS A 72 -12.98 -16.11 11.22
N THR A 73 -12.47 -15.43 12.26
CA THR A 73 -12.13 -14.00 12.18
C THR A 73 -11.08 -13.72 11.12
N VAL A 74 -10.04 -14.55 11.00
CA VAL A 74 -9.02 -14.41 9.96
C VAL A 74 -9.64 -14.53 8.57
N GLU A 75 -10.54 -15.50 8.35
CA GLU A 75 -11.25 -15.65 7.08
C GLU A 75 -12.13 -14.43 6.76
N GLU A 76 -12.84 -13.89 7.75
CA GLU A 76 -13.63 -12.66 7.61
C GLU A 76 -12.75 -11.45 7.23
N VAL A 77 -11.55 -11.34 7.81
CA VAL A 77 -10.57 -10.29 7.46
C VAL A 77 -10.09 -10.44 6.02
N VAL A 78 -9.73 -11.65 5.58
CA VAL A 78 -9.27 -11.89 4.20
C VAL A 78 -10.37 -11.56 3.20
N GLU A 79 -11.60 -12.02 3.44
CA GLU A 79 -12.75 -11.71 2.59
C GLU A 79 -13.04 -10.21 2.52
N ARG A 80 -12.90 -9.49 3.64
CA ARG A 80 -13.04 -8.03 3.68
C ARG A 80 -11.95 -7.35 2.85
N LEU A 81 -10.68 -7.70 3.03
CA LEU A 81 -9.56 -7.14 2.26
C LEU A 81 -9.73 -7.38 0.76
N LYS A 82 -10.20 -8.56 0.37
CA LYS A 82 -10.48 -8.90 -1.03
C LYS A 82 -11.59 -8.03 -1.61
N LYS A 83 -12.70 -7.83 -0.88
CA LYS A 83 -13.80 -6.95 -1.30
C LYS A 83 -13.35 -5.49 -1.44
N GLU A 84 -12.57 -5.01 -0.48
CA GLU A 84 -12.02 -3.64 -0.48
C GLU A 84 -11.11 -3.41 -1.69
N ALA A 85 -10.12 -4.28 -1.91
CA ALA A 85 -9.25 -4.17 -3.06
C ALA A 85 -10.00 -4.33 -4.41
N SER A 86 -11.02 -5.20 -4.46
CA SER A 86 -11.87 -5.35 -5.65
C SER A 86 -12.75 -4.12 -5.92
N SER A 87 -13.14 -3.37 -4.89
CA SER A 87 -13.97 -2.17 -5.04
C SER A 87 -13.28 -1.06 -5.84
N LEU A 88 -11.94 -1.01 -5.80
CA LEU A 88 -11.13 -0.07 -6.58
C LEU A 88 -11.40 -0.18 -8.09
N ALA A 89 -11.83 -1.35 -8.56
CA ALA A 89 -12.20 -1.56 -9.96
C ALA A 89 -13.35 -0.65 -10.43
N LYS A 90 -14.22 -0.21 -9.51
CA LYS A 90 -15.39 0.63 -9.81
C LYS A 90 -15.13 2.13 -9.61
N LEU A 91 -14.01 2.48 -8.98
CA LEU A 91 -13.67 3.86 -8.64
C LEU A 91 -12.73 4.43 -9.70
N ARG A 92 -13.19 5.42 -10.45
CA ARG A 92 -12.44 6.05 -11.56
C ARG A 92 -12.33 7.55 -11.30
N HIS A 93 -11.34 7.92 -10.48
CA HIS A 93 -11.07 9.31 -10.12
C HIS A 93 -9.55 9.55 -10.06
N PRO A 94 -9.03 10.70 -10.52
CA PRO A 94 -7.59 11.00 -10.52
C PRO A 94 -6.91 10.93 -9.15
N ASN A 95 -7.67 11.03 -8.05
CA ASN A 95 -7.20 10.97 -6.66
C ASN A 95 -7.64 9.69 -5.89
N ILE A 96 -8.04 8.59 -6.57
CA ILE A 96 -8.42 7.30 -5.91
C ILE A 96 -7.75 6.12 -6.58
N LEU A 97 -7.06 5.23 -5.86
CA LEU A 97 -6.06 4.30 -6.43
C LEU A 97 -6.53 3.57 -7.70
N GLU A 98 -5.74 3.66 -8.78
CA GLU A 98 -6.08 3.01 -10.05
C GLU A 98 -5.66 1.54 -10.03
N LEU A 99 -6.65 0.65 -9.99
CA LEU A 99 -6.46 -0.79 -10.14
C LEU A 99 -6.18 -1.14 -11.61
N VAL A 100 -5.08 -1.84 -11.85
CA VAL A 100 -4.60 -2.24 -13.19
C VAL A 100 -4.93 -3.71 -13.46
N GLU A 101 -4.57 -4.60 -12.53
CA GLU A 101 -4.94 -6.01 -12.58
C GLU A 101 -5.80 -6.32 -11.35
N PRO A 102 -6.87 -7.14 -11.48
CA PRO A 102 -7.78 -7.45 -10.39
C PRO A 102 -7.09 -8.24 -9.27
N VAL A 103 -7.81 -8.38 -8.14
CA VAL A 103 -7.33 -9.15 -7.00
C VAL A 103 -7.32 -10.64 -7.32
N GLU A 104 -6.17 -11.27 -7.11
CA GLU A 104 -5.93 -12.70 -7.20
C GLU A 104 -5.62 -13.29 -5.83
N GLU A 105 -6.08 -14.52 -5.60
CA GLU A 105 -5.65 -15.30 -4.44
C GLU A 105 -4.32 -16.00 -4.73
N THR A 106 -3.49 -16.08 -3.70
CA THR A 106 -2.23 -16.83 -3.73
C THR A 106 -2.44 -18.21 -3.10
N ARG A 107 -1.58 -19.18 -3.44
CA ARG A 107 -1.64 -20.55 -2.90
C ARG A 107 -1.58 -20.62 -1.36
N GLY A 108 -1.04 -19.60 -0.71
CA GLY A 108 -1.00 -19.49 0.76
C GLY A 108 -2.25 -18.88 1.40
N GLY A 109 -3.31 -18.62 0.64
CA GLY A 109 -4.50 -17.90 1.11
C GLY A 109 -4.29 -16.39 1.30
N GLY A 110 -3.14 -15.86 0.85
CA GLY A 110 -2.89 -14.43 0.75
C GLY A 110 -3.51 -13.83 -0.51
N LEU A 111 -3.45 -12.51 -0.65
CA LEU A 111 -4.03 -11.76 -1.76
C LEU A 111 -2.96 -10.97 -2.50
N GLN A 112 -3.14 -10.74 -3.78
CA GLN A 112 -2.33 -9.80 -4.54
C GLN A 112 -3.11 -9.10 -5.65
N PHE A 113 -2.70 -7.89 -6.01
CA PHE A 113 -3.25 -7.14 -7.14
C PHE A 113 -2.23 -6.13 -7.67
N VAL A 114 -2.49 -5.56 -8.85
CA VAL A 114 -1.60 -4.58 -9.48
C VAL A 114 -2.29 -3.24 -9.60
N THR A 115 -1.55 -2.17 -9.30
CA THR A 115 -2.00 -0.80 -9.45
C THR A 115 -1.01 0.00 -10.28
N GLU A 116 -1.35 1.25 -10.61
CA GLU A 116 -0.35 2.20 -11.09
C GLU A 116 0.86 2.31 -10.14
N SER A 117 1.98 2.83 -10.64
CA SER A 117 3.20 2.94 -9.84
C SER A 117 3.02 3.87 -8.62
N VAL A 118 3.29 3.34 -7.44
CA VAL A 118 3.29 4.04 -6.16
C VAL A 118 4.72 4.06 -5.61
N THR A 119 5.11 5.18 -5.01
CA THR A 119 6.43 5.35 -4.39
C THR A 119 6.42 4.89 -2.93
N ALA A 120 5.40 5.31 -2.16
CA ALA A 120 5.26 4.98 -0.75
C ALA A 120 3.82 5.24 -0.26
N SER A 121 3.45 4.68 0.88
CA SER A 121 2.35 5.19 1.70
C SER A 121 2.80 6.37 2.56
N LEU A 122 1.85 7.19 3.00
CA LEU A 122 2.14 8.28 3.93
C LEU A 122 2.60 7.74 5.29
N SER A 123 2.07 6.59 5.75
CA SER A 123 2.54 5.95 6.98
C SER A 123 4.02 5.56 6.92
N SER A 124 4.48 4.96 5.81
CA SER A 124 5.90 4.63 5.61
C SER A 124 6.78 5.87 5.66
N LEU A 125 6.38 6.96 4.98
CA LEU A 125 7.17 8.20 4.98
C LEU A 125 7.25 8.88 6.35
N LEU A 126 6.14 8.88 7.11
CA LEU A 126 6.12 9.44 8.45
C LEU A 126 7.02 8.64 9.40
N GLN A 127 7.01 7.30 9.29
CA GLN A 127 7.89 6.45 10.08
C GLN A 127 9.37 6.70 9.77
N GLU A 128 9.74 6.81 8.49
CA GLU A 128 11.12 7.14 8.09
C GLU A 128 11.58 8.48 8.70
N LYS A 129 10.69 9.49 8.72
CA LYS A 129 10.97 10.79 9.34
C LYS A 129 11.17 10.68 10.86
N ASP A 130 10.29 9.98 11.57
CA ASP A 130 10.39 9.80 13.02
C ASP A 130 11.69 9.08 13.40
N GLU A 131 12.09 8.05 12.63
CA GLU A 131 13.35 7.33 12.82
C GLU A 131 14.57 8.25 12.59
N GLN A 132 14.50 9.13 11.59
CA GLN A 132 15.55 10.09 11.28
C GLN A 132 15.72 11.16 12.38
N GLU A 133 14.61 11.68 12.90
CA GLU A 133 14.62 12.62 14.03
C GLU A 133 15.18 11.97 15.30
N ARG A 134 14.81 10.71 15.57
CA ARG A 134 15.29 9.95 16.73
C ARG A 134 16.77 9.58 16.62
N ALA A 135 17.27 9.30 15.41
CA ALA A 135 18.67 9.02 15.16
C ALA A 135 19.57 10.27 15.27
N GLY A 136 19.00 11.46 15.07
CA GLY A 136 19.70 12.75 15.18
C GLY A 136 19.58 13.38 16.58
N GLY A 137 20.13 12.72 17.62
CA GLY A 137 20.04 13.12 19.04
C GLY A 137 20.29 14.61 19.38
N PRO A 138 20.14 15.06 20.64
CA PRO A 138 20.08 16.50 20.98
C PRO A 138 21.32 17.27 20.47
N GLY A 139 21.13 18.09 19.42
CA GLY A 139 22.21 18.83 18.75
C GLY A 139 22.75 18.22 17.44
N GLY A 140 22.13 17.15 16.93
CA GLY A 140 22.51 16.52 15.66
C GLY A 140 22.10 17.37 14.46
N ARG A 141 23.10 17.89 13.73
CA ARG A 141 22.90 18.40 12.36
C ARG A 141 22.14 17.36 11.54
N SER A 142 21.12 17.79 10.77
CA SER A 142 20.30 16.95 9.88
C SER A 142 21.12 15.81 9.30
N SER A 143 20.87 14.60 9.82
CA SER A 143 21.62 13.40 9.47
C SER A 143 21.36 13.08 8.00
N ARG A 144 22.31 13.45 7.14
CA ARG A 144 22.33 13.13 5.71
C ARG A 144 22.71 11.66 5.55
N TYR A 145 21.78 10.75 5.77
CA TYR A 145 21.99 9.37 5.34
C TYR A 145 21.76 9.27 3.82
N VAL A 146 22.68 8.59 3.16
CA VAL A 146 22.69 8.38 1.71
C VAL A 146 22.33 6.91 1.48
N THR A 147 21.23 6.66 0.76
CA THR A 147 20.91 5.32 0.27
C THR A 147 21.41 5.18 -1.17
N GLU A 148 22.18 4.13 -1.45
CA GLU A 148 22.65 3.77 -2.79
C GLU A 148 21.60 2.91 -3.49
N ASP A 149 21.08 3.39 -4.63
CA ASP A 149 20.32 2.56 -5.57
C ASP A 149 21.27 1.56 -6.26
N ALA A 150 20.72 0.46 -6.81
CA ALA A 150 21.47 -0.59 -7.51
C ALA A 150 22.29 -0.11 -8.74
N ASP A 151 22.07 1.13 -9.19
CA ASP A 151 22.78 1.81 -10.29
C ASP A 151 23.91 2.76 -9.79
N GLY A 152 24.22 2.76 -8.48
CA GLY A 152 25.25 3.62 -7.88
C GLY A 152 24.85 5.09 -7.73
N THR A 153 23.63 5.46 -8.12
CA THR A 153 23.09 6.81 -7.89
C THR A 153 22.64 6.97 -6.45
N LYS A 154 23.37 7.81 -5.71
CA LYS A 154 23.03 8.29 -4.38
C LYS A 154 21.85 9.27 -4.48
N ARG A 155 20.61 8.80 -4.29
CA ARG A 155 19.46 9.71 -4.20
C ARG A 155 19.16 10.03 -2.73
N ARG A 156 19.55 11.25 -2.35
CA ARG A 156 19.12 11.92 -1.12
C ARG A 156 17.58 12.04 -1.17
N ARG A 157 16.83 11.25 -0.41
CA ARG A 157 15.44 11.58 -0.08
C ARG A 157 15.45 12.43 1.18
N GLU A 158 15.84 13.69 1.04
CA GLU A 158 15.56 14.69 2.06
C GLU A 158 14.06 14.99 1.92
N LEU A 159 13.24 14.28 2.70
CA LEU A 159 11.80 14.46 2.74
C LEU A 159 11.48 15.69 3.59
N GLU A 160 11.90 16.86 3.12
CA GLU A 160 11.33 18.12 3.60
C GLU A 160 9.97 18.29 2.92
N ILE A 161 8.92 17.75 3.54
CA ILE A 161 7.55 17.97 3.07
C ILE A 161 7.20 19.43 3.35
N ASP A 162 7.13 20.24 2.29
CA ASP A 162 6.86 21.68 2.43
C ASP A 162 5.37 21.95 2.66
N GLU A 163 5.04 23.18 3.09
CA GLU A 163 3.65 23.58 3.34
C GLU A 163 2.77 23.43 2.09
N LEU A 164 3.31 23.69 0.89
CA LEU A 164 2.58 23.59 -0.37
C LEU A 164 2.27 22.13 -0.74
N GLU A 165 3.17 21.19 -0.44
CA GLU A 165 2.98 19.75 -0.60
C GLU A 165 1.91 19.24 0.35
N ILE A 166 1.91 19.69 1.62
CA ILE A 166 0.86 19.37 2.60
C ILE A 166 -0.49 19.88 2.09
N GLN A 167 -0.57 21.15 1.69
CA GLN A 167 -1.80 21.76 1.18
C GLN A 167 -2.31 21.04 -0.08
N LYS A 168 -1.43 20.68 -1.01
CA LYS A 168 -1.78 19.89 -2.22
C LYS A 168 -2.27 18.49 -1.86
N GLY A 169 -1.60 17.82 -0.93
CA GLY A 169 -1.98 16.49 -0.46
C GLY A 169 -3.36 16.48 0.18
N LEU A 170 -3.64 17.44 1.06
CA LEU A 170 -4.95 17.63 1.69
C LEU A 170 -6.06 17.98 0.68
N LEU A 171 -5.77 18.84 -0.29
CA LEU A 171 -6.71 19.16 -1.37
C LEU A 171 -7.08 17.94 -2.19
N GLN A 172 -6.11 17.08 -2.52
CA GLN A 172 -6.37 15.86 -3.27
C GLN A 172 -7.19 14.84 -2.47
N VAL A 173 -6.90 14.68 -1.18
CA VAL A 173 -7.70 13.85 -0.26
C VAL A 173 -9.14 14.38 -0.21
N SER A 174 -9.32 15.70 -0.09
CA SER A 174 -10.65 16.33 -0.06
C SER A 174 -11.45 16.04 -1.33
N LYS A 175 -10.83 16.20 -2.51
CA LYS A 175 -11.45 15.87 -3.81
C LYS A 175 -11.76 14.38 -3.96
N ALA A 176 -10.94 13.51 -3.39
CA ALA A 176 -11.22 12.07 -3.40
C ALA A 176 -12.42 11.72 -2.52
N LEU A 177 -12.54 12.36 -1.34
CA LEU A 177 -13.69 12.19 -0.45
C LEU A 177 -14.97 12.77 -1.04
N GLU A 178 -14.90 13.95 -1.68
CA GLU A 178 -16.00 14.55 -2.44
C GLU A 178 -16.54 13.58 -3.49
N PHE A 179 -15.66 13.02 -4.33
CA PHE A 179 -16.06 12.01 -5.33
C PHE A 179 -16.69 10.77 -4.67
N LEU A 180 -16.12 10.26 -3.57
CA LEU A 180 -16.65 9.09 -2.88
C LEU A 180 -18.08 9.35 -2.39
N HIS A 181 -18.34 10.52 -1.81
CA HIS A 181 -19.64 10.88 -1.25
C HIS A 181 -20.66 11.21 -2.35
N GLU A 182 -20.30 12.06 -3.31
CA GLU A 182 -21.25 12.63 -4.27
C GLU A 182 -21.46 11.75 -5.50
N ASN A 183 -20.42 11.07 -5.98
CA ASN A 183 -20.50 10.29 -7.22
C ASN A 183 -20.58 8.78 -6.97
N ALA A 184 -19.88 8.27 -5.95
CA ALA A 184 -19.86 6.85 -5.66
C ALA A 184 -20.90 6.42 -4.61
N GLY A 185 -21.43 7.36 -3.80
CA GLY A 185 -22.37 7.06 -2.72
C GLY A 185 -21.76 6.23 -1.59
N ILE A 186 -20.45 6.42 -1.33
CA ILE A 186 -19.64 5.58 -0.46
C ILE A 186 -18.94 6.44 0.60
N VAL A 187 -18.92 6.01 1.86
CA VAL A 187 -18.14 6.67 2.93
C VAL A 187 -16.85 5.89 3.18
N HIS A 188 -15.69 6.55 3.11
CA HIS A 188 -14.39 5.86 3.21
C HIS A 188 -14.16 5.09 4.52
N GLY A 189 -14.67 5.57 5.67
CA GLY A 189 -14.73 4.80 6.93
C GLY A 189 -13.42 4.40 7.62
N ASN A 190 -12.24 4.66 7.03
CA ASN A 190 -10.92 4.31 7.56
C ASN A 190 -9.81 5.22 6.99
N LEU A 191 -10.01 6.53 7.08
CA LEU A 191 -9.01 7.49 6.60
C LEU A 191 -7.83 7.54 7.58
N THR A 192 -6.73 6.89 7.21
CA THR A 192 -5.47 6.85 7.98
C THR A 192 -4.29 7.14 7.05
N PRO A 193 -3.07 7.39 7.57
CA PRO A 193 -1.89 7.54 6.72
C PRO A 193 -1.59 6.30 5.84
N ASP A 194 -2.02 5.10 6.23
CA ASP A 194 -1.93 3.89 5.40
C ASP A 194 -2.84 3.95 4.16
N ALA A 195 -3.99 4.62 4.29
CA ALA A 195 -4.95 4.77 3.20
C ALA A 195 -4.50 5.84 2.18
N VAL A 196 -3.41 6.56 2.44
CA VAL A 196 -2.91 7.64 1.60
C VAL A 196 -1.64 7.19 0.90
N LEU A 197 -1.74 6.90 -0.39
CA LEU A 197 -0.63 6.45 -1.22
C LEU A 197 -0.07 7.57 -2.07
N ILE A 198 1.25 7.66 -2.20
CA ILE A 198 1.96 8.67 -2.98
C ILE A 198 2.40 8.06 -4.30
N ASN A 199 1.77 8.48 -5.38
CA ASN A 199 2.06 8.00 -6.73
C ASN A 199 3.24 8.72 -7.39
N ALA A 200 4.00 8.00 -8.21
CA ALA A 200 5.14 8.48 -8.99
C ALA A 200 4.77 9.25 -10.29
N LYS A 201 3.49 9.57 -10.56
CA LYS A 201 3.01 10.24 -11.78
C LYS A 201 3.51 11.70 -11.92
N ALA A 202 4.74 11.87 -12.41
CA ALA A 202 5.10 12.65 -13.61
C ALA A 202 6.64 12.74 -13.74
N CYS A 203 7.16 12.36 -14.91
CA CYS A 203 8.38 12.94 -15.46
C CYS A 203 7.91 14.17 -16.28
N PRO A 204 8.39 15.41 -16.05
CA PRO A 204 9.47 15.84 -15.15
C PRO A 204 9.01 15.93 -13.67
N PRO A 205 9.95 15.93 -12.70
CA PRO A 205 9.67 15.84 -11.28
C PRO A 205 8.92 17.09 -10.83
N LYS A 206 7.60 17.00 -10.80
CA LYS A 206 6.80 17.89 -9.97
C LYS A 206 6.58 17.17 -8.65
N PRO A 207 6.84 17.84 -7.51
CA PRO A 207 6.49 17.37 -6.17
C PRO A 207 4.97 17.47 -6.01
N ILE A 208 4.26 16.68 -6.79
CA ILE A 208 2.83 16.51 -6.65
C ILE A 208 2.72 15.09 -6.17
N MET A 209 2.89 14.93 -4.85
CA MET A 209 2.30 13.79 -4.16
C MET A 209 0.87 13.69 -4.67
N ARG A 210 0.55 12.61 -5.36
CA ARG A 210 -0.82 12.24 -5.69
C ARG A 210 -1.26 11.28 -4.62
N THR A 211 -1.92 11.80 -3.60
CA THR A 211 -2.56 11.03 -2.56
C THR A 211 -3.73 10.28 -3.17
N ARG A 212 -3.68 8.95 -3.11
CA ARG A 212 -4.79 8.10 -3.54
C ARG A 212 -5.35 7.32 -2.36
N LEU A 213 -6.64 7.52 -2.13
CA LEU A 213 -7.41 6.89 -1.06
C LEU A 213 -7.73 5.43 -1.40
N THR A 214 -7.54 4.52 -0.44
CA THR A 214 -7.99 3.12 -0.52
C THR A 214 -9.24 2.91 0.32
N TYR A 215 -10.35 2.61 -0.35
CA TYR A 215 -11.63 2.39 0.32
C TYR A 215 -11.56 1.22 1.31
N HIS A 216 -12.03 1.46 2.53
CA HIS A 216 -12.39 0.41 3.49
C HIS A 216 -13.89 0.50 3.76
N SER A 217 -14.62 -0.62 3.66
CA SER A 217 -16.05 -0.55 3.94
C SER A 217 -16.28 -0.34 5.43
N PRO A 218 -17.04 0.69 5.86
CA PRO A 218 -17.69 0.63 7.14
C PRO A 218 -18.79 -0.45 7.08
N ILE A 219 -18.98 -1.10 8.22
CA ILE A 219 -19.97 -2.11 8.53
C ILE A 219 -21.31 -1.82 7.86
N GLY A 220 -21.89 -2.82 7.20
CA GLY A 220 -23.27 -2.75 6.74
C GLY A 220 -24.18 -2.37 7.91
N ARG A 221 -24.78 -1.19 7.84
CA ARG A 221 -26.01 -0.95 8.59
C ARG A 221 -27.09 -1.77 7.90
N LEU A 222 -27.54 -2.80 8.60
CA LEU A 222 -28.95 -3.17 8.60
C LEU A 222 -29.75 -1.90 8.97
N VAL A 223 -30.25 -1.22 7.96
CA VAL A 223 -31.47 -0.40 8.02
C VAL A 223 -32.20 -0.62 6.70
N ASP A 224 -33.06 -1.64 6.71
CA ASP A 224 -34.46 -1.59 6.28
C ASP A 224 -35.17 -2.77 6.95
#